data_AF-L8EJC2-F1
#
_entry.id   AF-L8EJC2-F1
#
_cell.length_a   1.000
_cell.length_b   1.000
_cell.length_c   1.000
_cell.angle_alpha   90.00
_cell.angle_beta   90.00
_cell.angle_gamma   90.00
#
_symmetry.space_group_name_H-M   'P 1'
#
loop_
_entity.id
_entity.type
_entity.pdbx_description
1 polymer ?
#
loop_
_entity_poly.entity_id
_entity_poly.type
_entity_poly.pdbx_seq_one_letter_code
_entity_poly.pdbx_strand_id
1 'polypeptide(L)'
;MNRILRGPDGRHWEEAFDRIVFDEEARQWVYGLTAAVQDPDTGRWAADSHGQRITVTGVPDRAGYTEVSADPLHEPCIAHLYRLVAEVTADFEQQTGAPHPRAAALAHALEDLAMRTEQLRRRPRNPPPRRGR
;
A
#
# COMPACT_ATOMS: atom_id res chain seq x y z
N MET A 1 4.17 -3.19 13.40
CA MET A 1 3.97 -2.24 12.30
C MET A 1 2.83 -2.81 11.48
N ASN A 2 1.70 -2.14 11.40
CA ASN A 2 0.53 -2.67 10.71
C ASN A 2 0.79 -2.59 9.20
N ARG A 3 0.39 -3.63 8.48
CA ARG A 3 0.59 -3.74 7.04
C ARG A 3 -0.57 -3.07 6.32
N ILE A 4 -0.29 -2.23 5.33
CA ILE A 4 -1.33 -1.65 4.47
C ILE A 4 -1.41 -2.51 3.20
N LEU A 5 -2.62 -2.89 2.83
CA LEU A 5 -2.94 -3.82 1.77
C LEU A 5 -3.92 -3.18 0.79
N ARG A 6 -3.64 -3.28 -0.50
CA ARG A 6 -4.60 -2.99 -1.58
C ARG A 6 -5.32 -4.28 -1.95
N GLY A 7 -6.64 -4.29 -1.81
CA GLY A 7 -7.49 -5.42 -2.17
C GLY A 7 -7.72 -5.54 -3.68
N PRO A 8 -8.28 -6.67 -4.15
CA PRO A 8 -8.63 -6.88 -5.56
C PRO A 8 -9.73 -5.94 -6.06
N ASP A 9 -10.49 -5.34 -5.14
CA ASP A 9 -11.49 -4.30 -5.39
C ASP A 9 -10.88 -2.89 -5.53
N GLY A 10 -9.56 -2.76 -5.38
CA GLY A 10 -8.85 -1.48 -5.42
C GLY A 10 -8.98 -0.66 -4.13
N ARG A 11 -9.64 -1.20 -3.09
CA ARG A 11 -9.72 -0.53 -1.79
C ARG A 11 -8.51 -0.84 -0.94
N HIS A 12 -8.19 0.06 -0.02
CA HIS A 12 -7.05 -0.10 0.89
C HIS A 12 -7.53 -0.55 2.26
N TRP A 13 -6.71 -1.36 2.89
CA TRP A 13 -7.01 -2.05 4.13
C TRP A 13 -5.78 -2.05 5.03
N GLU A 14 -5.94 -1.69 6.29
CA GLU A 14 -4.95 -1.96 7.32
C GLU A 14 -5.19 -3.36 7.89
N GLU A 15 -4.12 -4.16 7.92
CA GLU A 15 -4.11 -5.43 8.62
C GLU A 15 -4.22 -5.18 10.13
N ALA A 16 -5.42 -5.43 10.66
CA ALA A 16 -5.68 -5.38 12.07
C ALA A 16 -5.24 -6.71 12.69
N PHE A 17 -4.16 -6.68 13.46
CA PHE A 17 -3.77 -7.79 14.35
C PHE A 17 -4.75 -8.00 15.50
N ASP A 18 -5.88 -7.28 15.51
CA ASP A 18 -6.83 -7.38 16.57
C ASP A 18 -7.41 -8.79 16.60
N ARG A 19 -7.25 -9.42 17.76
CA ARG A 19 -7.51 -10.82 18.02
C ARG A 19 -8.99 -11.11 17.79
N ILE A 20 -9.38 -11.40 16.56
CA ILE A 20 -10.65 -12.10 16.35
C ILE A 20 -10.52 -13.41 17.14
N VAL A 21 -11.45 -13.63 18.07
CA VAL A 21 -11.50 -14.81 18.92
C VAL A 21 -12.00 -15.97 18.06
N PHE A 22 -11.13 -16.44 17.17
CA PHE A 22 -11.27 -17.73 16.53
C PHE A 22 -10.59 -18.80 17.38
N ASP A 23 -11.02 -20.04 17.20
CA ASP A 23 -10.33 -21.23 17.67
C ASP A 23 -8.85 -21.19 17.23
N GLU A 24 -7.93 -21.70 18.06
CA GLU A 24 -6.48 -21.53 17.88
C GLU A 24 -6.00 -21.99 16.48
N GLU A 25 -6.65 -23.00 15.91
CA GLU A 25 -6.35 -23.53 14.57
C GLU A 25 -6.84 -22.65 13.42
N ALA A 26 -7.91 -21.87 13.62
CA ALA A 26 -8.48 -20.99 12.59
C ALA A 26 -7.80 -19.61 12.56
N ARG A 27 -7.21 -19.17 13.68
CA ARG A 27 -6.49 -17.90 13.79
C ARG A 27 -5.33 -17.75 12.81
N GLN A 28 -4.66 -18.85 12.47
CA GLN A 28 -3.54 -18.82 11.52
C GLN A 28 -4.00 -18.60 10.06
N TRP A 29 -5.30 -18.73 9.79
CA TRP A 29 -5.89 -18.64 8.45
C TRP A 29 -6.91 -17.52 8.31
N VAL A 30 -7.05 -16.63 9.29
CA VAL A 30 -8.07 -15.58 9.26
C VAL A 30 -7.48 -14.25 9.67
N TYR A 31 -7.52 -13.27 8.76
CA TYR A 31 -6.98 -11.93 8.94
C TYR A 31 -8.11 -10.91 9.03
N GLY A 32 -8.08 -10.08 10.07
CA GLY A 32 -8.95 -8.93 10.21
C GLY A 32 -8.38 -7.76 9.41
N LEU A 33 -9.18 -7.17 8.54
CA LEU A 33 -8.81 -6.01 7.75
C LEU A 33 -9.75 -4.85 8.09
N THR A 34 -9.20 -3.67 8.35
CA THR A 34 -9.97 -2.44 8.54
C THR A 34 -9.74 -1.54 7.34
N ALA A 35 -10.78 -0.91 6.80
CA ALA A 35 -10.64 0.03 5.69
C ALA A 35 -9.59 1.09 6.05
N ALA A 36 -8.68 1.36 5.14
CA ALA A 36 -7.63 2.34 5.30
C ALA A 36 -7.87 3.54 4.38
N VAL A 37 -7.53 4.72 4.90
CA VAL A 37 -7.59 5.99 4.17
C VAL A 37 -6.21 6.61 4.15
N GLN A 38 -5.92 7.32 3.05
CA GLN A 38 -4.71 8.10 2.94
C GLN A 38 -4.96 9.50 3.48
N ASP A 39 -4.12 9.95 4.40
CA ASP A 39 -4.08 11.32 4.85
C ASP A 39 -3.60 12.22 3.70
N PRO A 40 -4.38 13.23 3.27
CA PRO A 40 -4.07 14.03 2.09
C PRO A 40 -2.87 14.97 2.29
N ASP A 41 -2.56 15.34 3.53
CA ASP A 41 -1.48 16.29 3.85
C ASP A 41 -0.13 15.59 3.95
N THR A 42 -0.13 14.35 4.46
CA THR A 42 1.08 13.57 4.73
C THR A 42 1.28 12.39 3.80
N GLY A 43 0.26 12.04 2.99
CA GLY A 43 0.27 10.87 2.12
C GLY A 43 0.30 9.54 2.87
N ARG A 44 0.17 9.55 4.20
CA ARG A 44 0.29 8.36 5.04
C ARG A 44 -1.01 7.60 5.09
N TRP A 45 -0.89 6.28 5.06
CA TRP A 45 -2.03 5.40 5.24
C TRP A 45 -2.30 5.16 6.72
N ALA A 46 -3.57 5.18 7.10
CA ALA A 46 -4.03 4.81 8.43
C ALA A 46 -5.38 4.09 8.34
N ALA A 47 -5.70 3.24 9.31
CA ALA A 47 -7.06 2.73 9.44
C ALA A 47 -8.05 3.88 9.65
N ASP A 48 -9.17 3.79 8.94
CA ASP A 48 -10.33 4.59 9.21
C ASP A 48 -11.01 4.07 10.49
N SER A 49 -11.06 4.92 11.53
CA SER A 49 -11.70 4.59 12.81
C SER A 49 -13.19 4.28 12.67
N HIS A 50 -13.83 4.76 11.60
CA HIS A 50 -15.22 4.50 11.25
C HIS A 50 -15.35 3.58 10.02
N GLY A 51 -14.22 3.05 9.55
CA GLY A 51 -14.12 2.25 8.34
C GLY A 51 -14.75 0.88 8.49
N GLN A 52 -15.13 0.31 7.34
CA GLN A 52 -15.59 -1.07 7.27
C GLN A 52 -14.51 -2.02 7.80
N ARG A 53 -14.92 -3.04 8.56
CA ARG A 53 -14.06 -4.15 8.96
C ARG A 53 -14.48 -5.41 8.24
N ILE A 54 -13.54 -6.12 7.64
CA ILE A 54 -13.76 -7.39 6.95
C ILE A 54 -12.82 -8.46 7.47
N THR A 55 -13.16 -9.69 7.14
CA THR A 55 -12.39 -10.87 7.51
C THR A 55 -11.98 -11.60 6.23
N VAL A 56 -10.69 -11.87 6.07
CA VAL A 56 -10.14 -12.58 4.91
C VAL A 56 -9.62 -13.94 5.36
N THR A 57 -10.04 -15.00 4.67
CA THR A 57 -9.54 -16.35 4.87
C THR A 57 -8.29 -16.60 4.02
N GLY A 58 -7.26 -17.19 4.62
CA GLY A 58 -5.95 -17.41 4.02
C GLY A 58 -4.98 -16.23 4.17
N VAL A 59 -3.75 -16.42 3.72
CA VAL A 59 -2.73 -15.35 3.70
C VAL A 59 -3.17 -14.27 2.70
N PRO A 60 -3.26 -12.98 3.09
CA PRO A 60 -3.79 -11.92 2.22
C PRO A 60 -3.15 -11.87 0.82
N ASP A 61 -1.84 -12.09 0.73
CA ASP A 61 -1.09 -12.15 -0.52
C ASP A 61 -1.65 -13.18 -1.51
N ARG A 62 -2.15 -14.31 -1.00
CA ARG A 62 -2.77 -15.37 -1.82
C ARG A 62 -4.21 -15.07 -2.20
N ALA A 63 -4.87 -14.18 -1.45
CA ALA A 63 -6.24 -13.71 -1.71
C ALA A 63 -6.28 -12.50 -2.66
N GLY A 64 -5.14 -12.15 -3.29
CA GLY A 64 -5.05 -11.03 -4.22
C GLY A 64 -4.84 -9.68 -3.56
N TYR A 65 -4.54 -9.64 -2.26
CA TYR A 65 -4.13 -8.41 -1.59
C TYR A 65 -2.66 -8.15 -1.85
N THR A 66 -2.32 -6.91 -2.19
CA THR A 66 -0.93 -6.49 -2.42
C THR A 66 -0.56 -5.50 -1.34
N GLU A 67 0.55 -5.73 -0.64
CA GLU A 67 1.08 -4.74 0.29
C GLU A 67 1.43 -3.45 -0.45
N VAL A 68 1.12 -2.31 0.16
CA VAL A 68 1.51 -0.98 -0.32
C VAL A 68 2.41 -0.31 0.70
N SER A 69 3.22 0.66 0.26
CA SER A 69 4.04 1.43 1.18
C SER A 69 3.16 2.20 2.16
N ALA A 70 3.38 2.03 3.46
CA ALA A 70 2.67 2.78 4.50
C ALA A 70 2.96 4.30 4.46
N ASP A 71 4.15 4.67 3.96
CA ASP A 71 4.54 6.06 3.72
C ASP A 71 5.13 6.16 2.29
N PRO A 72 4.30 6.42 1.27
CA PRO A 72 4.76 6.59 -0.10
C PRO A 72 5.63 7.84 -0.28
N LEU A 73 5.54 8.82 0.62
CA LEU A 73 6.34 10.06 0.57
C LEU A 73 7.68 9.95 1.31
N HIS A 74 7.92 8.85 2.03
CA HIS A 74 9.19 8.61 2.74
C HIS A 74 10.41 8.65 1.81
N GLU A 75 10.22 8.32 0.52
CA GLU A 75 11.27 8.45 -0.49
C GLU A 75 11.12 9.76 -1.28
N PRO A 76 12.10 10.69 -1.23
CA PRO A 76 11.99 11.99 -1.90
C PRO A 76 11.73 11.91 -3.41
N CYS A 77 12.33 10.93 -4.09
CA CYS A 77 12.11 10.71 -5.53
C CYS A 77 10.67 10.26 -5.83
N ILE A 78 10.10 9.41 -4.98
CA ILE A 78 8.72 8.94 -5.12
C ILE A 78 7.75 10.08 -4.80
N ALA A 79 8.00 10.83 -3.72
CA ALA A 79 7.23 12.03 -3.39
C ALA A 79 7.20 13.06 -4.53
N HIS A 80 8.34 13.28 -5.18
CA HIS A 80 8.42 14.18 -6.32
C HIS A 80 7.59 13.69 -7.52
N LEU A 81 7.61 12.38 -7.80
CA LEU A 81 6.79 11.78 -8.87
C LEU A 81 5.29 11.86 -8.56
N TYR A 82 4.88 11.59 -7.31
CA TYR A 82 3.49 11.77 -6.87
C TYR A 82 3.00 13.20 -7.13
N ARG A 83 3.78 14.20 -6.74
CA ARG A 83 3.44 15.62 -6.97
C ARG A 83 3.27 15.92 -8.46
N LEU A 84 4.20 15.49 -9.31
CA LEU A 84 4.12 15.73 -10.77
C LEU A 84 2.89 15.07 -11.40
N VAL A 85 2.59 13.82 -11.00
CA VAL A 85 1.40 13.12 -11.50
C VAL A 85 0.13 13.84 -11.05
N ALA A 86 0.06 14.26 -9.78
CA ALA A 86 -1.07 15.00 -9.26
C ALA A 86 -1.30 16.32 -10.02
N GLU A 87 -0.23 17.08 -10.27
CA GLU A 87 -0.27 18.32 -11.06
C GLU A 87 -0.82 18.07 -12.47
N VAL A 88 -0.31 17.05 -13.17
CA VAL A 88 -0.77 16.71 -14.53
C VAL A 88 -2.23 16.26 -14.53
N THR A 89 -2.65 15.44 -13.57
CA THR A 89 -4.05 14.99 -13.50
C THR A 89 -5.02 16.11 -13.13
N ALA A 90 -4.60 17.03 -12.26
CA ALA A 90 -5.39 18.19 -11.88
C ALA A 90 -5.52 19.21 -13.02
N ASP A 91 -4.44 19.48 -13.74
CA ASP A 91 -4.45 20.34 -14.93
C ASP A 91 -5.37 19.78 -16.02
N PHE A 92 -5.30 18.45 -16.26
CA PHE A 92 -6.23 17.80 -17.18
C PHE A 92 -7.70 17.97 -16.75
N GLU A 93 -8.00 17.76 -15.48
CA GLU A 93 -9.36 17.92 -14.96
C GLU A 93 -9.85 19.36 -15.08
N GLN A 94 -8.98 20.34 -14.81
CA GLN A 94 -9.28 21.74 -14.99
C GLN A 94 -9.59 22.09 -16.46
N GLN A 95 -8.87 21.50 -17.41
CA GLN A 95 -9.05 21.78 -18.84
C GLN A 95 -10.26 21.08 -19.45
N THR A 96 -10.58 19.87 -18.98
CA THR A 96 -11.60 19.02 -19.61
C THR A 96 -12.91 18.95 -18.82
N GLY A 97 -12.91 19.41 -17.56
CA GLY A 97 -14.04 19.28 -16.64
C GLY A 97 -14.31 17.84 -16.19
N ALA A 98 -13.39 16.91 -16.47
CA ALA A 98 -13.52 15.50 -16.13
C ALA A 98 -12.19 14.94 -15.59
N PRO A 99 -12.24 13.98 -14.65
CA PRO A 99 -11.03 13.36 -14.11
C PRO A 99 -10.25 12.65 -15.21
N HIS A 100 -8.91 12.65 -15.10
CA HIS A 100 -8.05 12.00 -16.09
C HIS A 100 -8.40 10.50 -16.21
N PRO A 101 -8.62 9.95 -17.42
CA PRO A 101 -9.14 8.59 -17.60
C PRO A 101 -8.20 7.49 -17.07
N ARG A 102 -6.94 7.83 -16.81
CA ARG A 102 -5.95 6.92 -16.22
C ARG A 102 -5.50 7.31 -14.80
N ALA A 103 -6.18 8.24 -14.13
CA ALA A 103 -5.79 8.70 -12.79
C ALA A 103 -5.61 7.53 -11.80
N ALA A 104 -6.58 6.62 -11.74
CA ALA A 104 -6.51 5.43 -10.88
C ALA A 104 -5.32 4.51 -11.26
N ALA A 105 -5.08 4.29 -12.55
CA ALA A 105 -3.96 3.47 -13.01
C ALA A 105 -2.59 4.10 -12.68
N LEU A 106 -2.48 5.43 -12.77
CA LEU A 106 -1.28 6.17 -12.38
C LEU A 106 -1.04 6.09 -10.87
N ALA A 107 -2.08 6.22 -10.06
CA ALA A 107 -2.00 6.04 -8.61
C ALA A 107 -1.49 4.64 -8.25
N HIS A 108 -2.06 3.58 -8.83
CA HIS A 108 -1.59 2.21 -8.62
C HIS A 108 -0.14 1.99 -9.05
N ALA A 109 0.28 2.57 -10.18
CA ALA A 109 1.65 2.45 -10.67
C ALA A 109 2.67 3.11 -9.72
N LEU A 110 2.31 4.25 -9.12
CA LEU A 110 3.15 4.92 -8.12
C LEU A 110 3.25 4.11 -6.82
N GLU A 111 2.17 3.46 -6.39
CA GLU A 111 2.17 2.55 -5.24
C GLU A 111 3.10 1.34 -5.50
N ASP A 112 3.00 0.72 -6.67
CA ASP A 112 3.84 -0.41 -7.07
C ASP A 112 5.33 -0.01 -7.11
N LEU A 113 5.63 1.22 -7.56
CA LEU A 113 6.99 1.76 -7.57
C LEU A 113 7.51 2.00 -6.14
N ALA A 114 6.69 2.55 -5.26
CA ALA A 114 7.04 2.74 -3.85
C ALA A 114 7.39 1.39 -3.19
N MET A 115 6.58 0.36 -3.45
CA MET A 115 6.82 -1.00 -2.98
C MET A 115 8.13 -1.59 -3.49
N ARG A 116 8.40 -1.47 -4.79
CA ARG A 116 9.63 -2.00 -5.39
C ARG A 116 10.87 -1.33 -4.81
N THR A 117 10.80 -0.03 -4.53
CA THR A 117 11.89 0.73 -3.92
C THR A 117 12.19 0.20 -2.52
N GLU A 118 11.16 -0.05 -1.71
CA GLU A 118 11.32 -0.61 -0.36
C GLU A 118 11.85 -2.05 -0.38
N GLN A 119 11.37 -2.89 -1.29
CA GLN A 119 11.90 -4.24 -1.48
C GLN A 119 13.39 -4.23 -1.84
N LEU A 120 13.83 -3.29 -2.69
CA LEU A 120 15.24 -3.14 -3.05
C LEU A 120 16.10 -2.70 -1.86
N ARG A 121 15.58 -1.88 -0.94
CA ARG A 121 16.28 -1.52 0.29
C ARG A 121 16.41 -2.69 1.26
N ARG A 122 15.34 -3.47 1.42
CA ARG A 122 15.30 -4.64 2.31
C ARG A 122 16.12 -5.82 1.79
N ARG A 123 16.45 -5.84 0.49
CA ARG A 123 17.28 -6.88 -0.08
C ARG A 123 18.68 -6.83 0.58
N PRO A 124 19.16 -7.94 1.18
CA PRO A 124 20.50 -7.97 1.73
C PRO A 124 21.49 -7.63 0.62
N ARG A 125 22.26 -6.54 0.80
CA ARG A 125 23.46 -6.31 -0.01
C ARG A 125 24.37 -7.50 0.26
N ASN A 126 24.54 -8.37 -0.73
CA ASN A 126 25.49 -9.47 -0.64
C ASN A 126 26.82 -8.91 -0.11
N PRO A 127 27.39 -9.46 0.98
CA PRO A 127 28.72 -9.04 1.41
C PRO A 127 29.69 -9.31 0.24
N PRO A 128 30.69 -8.43 0.03
CA PRO A 128 31.68 -8.67 -1.01
C PRO A 128 32.33 -10.05 -0.79
N PRO A 129 32.66 -10.80 -1.86
CA PRO A 129 33.27 -12.10 -1.71
C PRO A 129 34.51 -11.96 -0.83
N ARG A 130 34.55 -12.70 0.29
CA ARG A 130 35.73 -12.80 1.14
C ARG A 130 36.87 -13.30 0.25
N ARG A 131 37.81 -12.42 -0.10
CA ARG A 131 39.08 -12.82 -0.69
C ARG A 131 39.78 -13.71 0.33
N GLY A 132 39.79 -15.01 0.06
CA GLY A 132 40.56 -15.98 0.83
C GLY A 132 42.04 -15.59 0.83
N ARG A 133 42.65 -15.73 2.00
CA ARG A 133 44.10 -15.87 2.16
C ARG A 133 44.41 -17.34 2.32
#